data_AF-A0A532CAA2-F1
#
_entry.id   AF-A0A532CAA2-F1
#
_cell.length_a   1.000
_cell.length_b   1.000
_cell.length_c   1.000
_cell.angle_alpha   90.00
_cell.angle_beta   90.00
_cell.angle_gamma   90.00
#
_symmetry.space_group_name_H-M   'P 1'
#
loop_
_entity.id
_entity.type
_entity.pdbx_description
1 polymer ?
#
loop_
_entity_poly.entity_id
_entity_poly.type
_entity_poly.pdbx_seq_one_letter_code
_entity_poly.pdbx_strand_id
1 'polypeptide(L)'
;MRSNRRKRSDLTRPTKAKLLVVRRHAASSLPWRLVSVSRQHTDRLGQAIGRVLRGGESIALFGPLGAGKTTLVRGIAQGLGASPATVTSPTFVVIHEYDQGRLPLAHMDLYRIRSPHDLESTGLIEYFSGQTVTVIEWADKGLAALPQDRIEIILNHRAIRSRTIQLRATGPTSNEIIALTRTQYRKTGRVLRGSSPGTLSEKETSRP
;
A
#
# COMPACT_ATOMS: atom_id res chain seq x y z
N MET A 1 -52.18 33.65 -29.76
CA MET A 1 -51.04 34.20 -29.00
C MET A 1 -50.99 33.57 -27.62
N ARG A 2 -49.95 32.77 -27.32
CA ARG A 2 -49.24 32.69 -26.02
C ARG A 2 -48.14 31.62 -26.13
N SER A 3 -46.89 32.07 -26.03
CA SER A 3 -45.68 31.31 -26.29
C SER A 3 -45.30 30.38 -25.13
N ASN A 4 -44.83 29.19 -25.48
CA ASN A 4 -44.30 28.17 -24.57
C ASN A 4 -42.82 28.50 -24.23
N ARG A 5 -42.53 28.99 -23.01
CA ARG A 5 -41.15 29.22 -22.52
C ARG A 5 -40.65 27.98 -21.76
N ARG A 6 -39.63 27.34 -22.31
CA ARG A 6 -38.80 26.31 -21.68
C ARG A 6 -38.12 26.85 -20.41
N LYS A 7 -38.39 26.25 -19.25
CA LYS A 7 -37.52 26.38 -18.06
C LYS A 7 -36.35 25.43 -18.22
N ARG A 8 -35.19 25.97 -18.61
CA ARG A 8 -33.88 25.36 -18.30
C ARG A 8 -33.49 25.87 -16.91
N SER A 9 -33.36 24.99 -15.94
CA SER A 9 -32.69 25.30 -14.69
C SER A 9 -31.79 24.16 -14.29
N ASP A 10 -30.58 24.56 -13.95
CA ASP A 10 -29.72 23.96 -12.94
C ASP A 10 -28.63 23.00 -13.41
N LEU A 11 -27.45 23.58 -13.62
CA LEU A 11 -26.15 22.92 -13.43
C LEU A 11 -25.24 23.92 -12.70
N THR A 12 -25.56 24.16 -11.44
CA THR A 12 -24.67 24.84 -10.51
C THR A 12 -23.43 23.97 -10.25
N ARG A 13 -22.25 24.54 -10.51
CA ARG A 13 -20.93 23.95 -10.21
C ARG A 13 -20.84 23.63 -8.71
N PRO A 14 -20.33 22.46 -8.28
CA PRO A 14 -20.20 22.18 -6.87
C PRO A 14 -19.14 23.11 -6.23
N THR A 15 -19.55 23.81 -5.18
CA THR A 15 -18.74 24.74 -4.37
C THR A 15 -17.70 24.01 -3.53
N LYS A 16 -16.57 24.69 -3.26
CA LYS A 16 -15.41 24.28 -2.43
C LYS A 16 -15.75 23.64 -1.05
N ALA A 17 -16.99 23.72 -0.60
CA ALA A 17 -17.46 23.20 0.68
C ALA A 17 -17.51 21.66 0.77
N LYS A 18 -17.61 20.92 -0.34
CA LYS A 18 -17.58 19.44 -0.30
C LYS A 18 -16.19 18.83 -0.09
N LEU A 19 -15.11 19.63 -0.17
CA LEU A 19 -13.75 19.17 0.15
C LEU A 19 -13.39 19.27 1.64
N LEU A 20 -14.24 19.89 2.47
CA LEU A 20 -13.90 20.27 3.85
C LEU A 20 -14.49 19.35 4.94
N VAL A 21 -15.28 18.33 4.59
CA VAL A 21 -15.97 17.47 5.57
C VAL A 21 -15.15 16.22 5.99
N VAL A 22 -13.94 16.01 5.46
CA VAL A 22 -13.08 14.86 5.86
C VAL A 22 -12.23 15.15 7.12
N ARG A 23 -12.47 16.27 7.81
CA ARG A 23 -11.71 16.66 9.01
C ARG A 23 -12.53 16.47 10.27
N ARG A 24 -12.61 15.25 10.80
CA ARG A 24 -12.81 14.97 12.23
C ARG A 24 -12.62 13.48 12.51
N HIS A 25 -11.39 13.15 12.92
CA HIS A 25 -10.92 12.07 13.81
C HIS A 25 -9.45 11.75 13.44
N ALA A 26 -8.60 12.78 13.47
CA ALA A 26 -7.16 12.57 13.38
C ALA A 26 -6.64 12.29 14.78
N ALA A 27 -6.31 11.02 15.07
CA ALA A 27 -5.17 10.78 15.94
C ALA A 27 -3.97 11.43 15.23
N SER A 28 -3.53 12.58 15.74
CA SER A 28 -2.49 13.40 15.13
C SER A 28 -1.13 12.69 15.22
N SER A 29 -0.81 11.85 14.24
CA SER A 29 0.56 11.45 13.97
C SER A 29 0.99 12.01 12.62
N LEU A 30 2.06 12.81 12.64
CA LEU A 30 2.69 13.29 11.41
C LEU A 30 3.03 12.09 10.52
N PRO A 31 2.82 12.20 9.20
CA PRO A 31 3.09 11.09 8.30
C PRO A 31 4.57 10.68 8.39
N TRP A 32 4.81 9.37 8.46
CA TRP A 32 6.17 8.85 8.47
C TRP A 32 6.73 8.85 7.04
N ARG A 33 7.78 9.63 6.82
CA ARG A 33 8.45 9.75 5.53
C ARG A 33 9.79 9.05 5.54
N LEU A 34 10.11 8.42 4.41
CA LEU A 34 11.40 7.78 4.14
C LEU A 34 11.79 7.92 2.67
N VAL A 35 13.08 7.75 2.42
CA VAL A 35 13.65 7.64 1.07
C VAL A 35 14.06 6.19 0.87
N SER A 36 13.48 5.56 -0.15
CA SER A 36 13.98 4.29 -0.69
C SER A 36 14.98 4.60 -1.80
N VAL A 37 16.15 3.96 -1.81
CA VAL A 37 17.19 4.16 -2.85
C VAL A 37 17.35 2.95 -3.77
N SER A 38 16.55 1.90 -3.56
CA SER A 38 16.60 0.68 -4.35
C SER A 38 15.31 -0.12 -4.19
N ARG A 39 15.09 -1.09 -5.08
CA ARG A 39 14.01 -2.07 -4.96
C ARG A 39 14.07 -2.82 -3.63
N GLN A 40 15.27 -3.22 -3.21
CA GLN A 40 15.52 -3.93 -1.96
C GLN A 40 15.15 -3.10 -0.73
N HIS A 41 15.31 -1.77 -0.77
CA HIS A 41 14.85 -0.90 0.33
C HIS A 41 13.32 -0.88 0.43
N THR A 42 12.62 -0.81 -0.70
CA THR A 42 11.15 -0.89 -0.73
C THR A 42 10.66 -2.26 -0.26
N ASP A 43 11.33 -3.35 -0.67
CA ASP A 43 11.01 -4.70 -0.19
C ASP A 43 11.16 -4.84 1.32
N ARG A 44 12.26 -4.32 1.89
CA ARG A 44 12.50 -4.35 3.34
C ARG A 44 11.44 -3.58 4.11
N LEU A 45 10.97 -2.45 3.58
CA LEU A 45 9.85 -1.73 4.17
C LEU A 45 8.59 -2.61 4.15
N GLY A 46 8.30 -3.24 3.01
CA GLY A 46 7.18 -4.17 2.88
C GLY A 46 7.27 -5.32 3.89
N GLN A 47 8.43 -5.95 4.03
CA GLN A 47 8.64 -7.02 5.01
C GLN A 47 8.44 -6.53 6.44
N ALA A 48 8.90 -5.33 6.77
CA ALA A 48 8.72 -4.76 8.10
C ALA A 48 7.23 -4.51 8.41
N ILE A 49 6.46 -4.02 7.42
CA ILE A 49 4.99 -3.89 7.53
C ILE A 49 4.38 -5.28 7.71
N GLY A 50 4.65 -6.20 6.78
CA GLY A 50 4.08 -7.54 6.77
C GLY A 50 4.33 -8.32 8.06
N ARG A 51 5.45 -8.11 8.75
CA ARG A 51 5.75 -8.79 10.04
C ARG A 51 4.93 -8.29 11.23
N VAL A 52 4.40 -7.07 11.18
CA VAL A 52 3.69 -6.47 12.33
C VAL A 52 2.17 -6.50 12.21
N LEU A 53 1.64 -6.85 11.04
CA LEU A 53 0.19 -7.00 10.81
C LEU A 53 -0.42 -8.08 11.72
N ARG A 54 -1.69 -7.95 12.05
CA ARG A 54 -2.40 -8.86 12.97
C ARG A 54 -3.61 -9.53 12.33
N GLY A 55 -4.03 -9.07 11.15
CA GLY A 55 -5.20 -9.55 10.43
C GLY A 55 -6.28 -8.46 10.33
N GLY A 56 -6.96 -8.39 9.19
CA GLY A 56 -8.03 -7.43 8.93
C GLY A 56 -7.56 -6.00 8.59
N GLU A 57 -6.25 -5.72 8.60
CA GLU A 57 -5.77 -4.40 8.24
C GLU A 57 -5.90 -4.11 6.74
N SER A 58 -6.28 -2.86 6.43
CA SER A 58 -6.37 -2.36 5.06
C SER A 58 -5.23 -1.40 4.73
N ILE A 59 -4.55 -1.63 3.61
CA ILE A 59 -3.42 -0.84 3.13
C ILE A 59 -3.74 -0.29 1.74
N ALA A 60 -3.89 1.02 1.63
CA ALA A 60 -4.17 1.74 0.40
C ALA A 60 -2.87 2.31 -0.20
N LEU A 61 -2.52 1.88 -1.41
CA LEU A 61 -1.30 2.29 -2.12
C LEU A 61 -1.61 3.31 -3.22
N PHE A 62 -0.89 4.43 -3.19
CA PHE A 62 -1.00 5.52 -4.13
C PHE A 62 0.36 5.79 -4.80
N GLY A 63 0.32 6.21 -6.07
CA GLY A 63 1.51 6.62 -6.79
C GLY A 63 1.46 6.30 -8.27
N PRO A 64 2.30 6.93 -9.09
CA PRO A 64 2.30 6.73 -10.54
C PRO A 64 2.70 5.30 -10.93
N LEU A 65 2.54 4.98 -12.22
CA LEU A 65 3.06 3.74 -12.80
C LEU A 65 4.57 3.62 -12.52
N GLY A 66 5.02 2.40 -12.21
CA GLY A 66 6.43 2.14 -11.89
C GLY A 66 6.94 2.71 -10.55
N ALA A 67 6.08 3.32 -9.72
CA ALA A 67 6.46 3.84 -8.40
C ALA A 67 6.95 2.75 -7.43
N GLY A 68 6.67 1.48 -7.72
CA GLY A 68 7.09 0.33 -6.90
C GLY A 68 6.02 -0.16 -5.93
N LYS A 69 4.73 0.09 -6.22
CA LYS A 69 3.58 -0.39 -5.45
C LYS A 69 3.60 -1.92 -5.31
N THR A 70 3.60 -2.66 -6.43
CA THR A 70 3.72 -4.13 -6.42
C THR A 70 4.99 -4.65 -5.74
N THR A 71 6.12 -3.94 -5.87
CA THR A 71 7.34 -4.27 -5.12
C THR A 71 7.09 -4.22 -3.61
N LEU A 72 6.38 -3.19 -3.13
CA LEU A 72 6.00 -3.08 -1.72
C LEU A 72 5.07 -4.23 -1.31
N VAL A 73 4.07 -4.57 -2.14
CA VAL A 73 3.15 -5.69 -1.86
C VAL A 73 3.89 -7.00 -1.73
N ARG A 74 4.84 -7.28 -2.63
CA ARG A 74 5.69 -8.47 -2.55
C ARG A 74 6.49 -8.51 -1.24
N GLY A 75 7.01 -7.37 -0.80
CA GLY A 75 7.66 -7.26 0.51
C GLY A 75 6.69 -7.58 1.65
N ILE A 76 5.45 -7.06 1.60
CA ILE A 76 4.40 -7.34 2.59
C ILE A 76 4.08 -8.83 2.66
N ALA A 77 3.84 -9.47 1.50
CA ALA A 77 3.60 -10.92 1.41
C ALA A 77 4.75 -11.72 2.04
N GLN A 78 5.99 -11.35 1.75
CA GLN A 78 7.16 -11.98 2.37
C GLN A 78 7.21 -11.75 3.90
N GLY A 79 6.83 -10.57 4.37
CA GLY A 79 6.72 -10.27 5.81
C GLY A 79 5.63 -11.08 6.51
N LEU A 80 4.59 -11.48 5.77
CA LEU A 80 3.56 -12.41 6.20
C LEU A 80 4.01 -13.89 6.12
N GLY A 81 5.19 -14.18 5.56
CA GLY A 81 5.68 -15.55 5.37
C GLY A 81 5.21 -16.23 4.09
N ALA A 82 4.44 -15.54 3.24
CA ALA A 82 4.08 -16.06 1.92
C ALA A 82 5.27 -15.98 0.94
N SER A 83 5.28 -16.87 -0.05
CA SER A 83 6.33 -16.87 -1.07
C SER A 83 6.28 -15.60 -1.92
N PRO A 84 7.35 -14.78 -1.99
CA PRO A 84 7.36 -13.58 -2.81
C PRO A 84 7.41 -13.88 -4.32
N ALA A 85 7.69 -15.13 -4.72
CA ALA A 85 7.79 -15.54 -6.11
C ALA A 85 6.42 -15.60 -6.81
N THR A 86 5.34 -15.76 -6.05
CA THR A 86 3.97 -15.84 -6.56
C THR A 86 3.31 -14.46 -6.69
N VAL A 87 3.92 -13.41 -6.13
CA VAL A 87 3.30 -12.08 -6.10
C VAL A 87 3.57 -11.30 -7.39
N THR A 88 2.52 -11.19 -8.20
CA THR A 88 2.46 -10.35 -9.40
C THR A 88 1.32 -9.35 -9.30
N SER A 89 1.38 -8.22 -10.01
CA SER A 89 0.25 -7.28 -10.04
C SER A 89 -1.00 -7.97 -10.63
N PRO A 90 -2.14 -7.95 -9.94
CA PRO A 90 -3.39 -8.54 -10.41
C PRO A 90 -4.09 -7.61 -11.42
N THR A 91 -3.37 -6.89 -12.28
CA THR A 91 -3.98 -5.90 -13.21
C THR A 91 -5.09 -6.50 -14.09
N PHE A 92 -5.04 -7.80 -14.39
CA PHE A 92 -6.02 -8.49 -15.25
C PHE A 92 -7.15 -9.16 -14.49
N VAL A 93 -6.87 -9.76 -13.33
CA VAL A 93 -7.88 -10.47 -12.52
C VAL A 93 -8.44 -9.62 -11.38
N VAL A 94 -7.92 -8.40 -11.22
CA VAL A 94 -8.26 -7.39 -10.21
C VAL A 94 -7.87 -7.78 -8.78
N ILE A 95 -8.03 -9.06 -8.38
CA ILE A 95 -7.73 -9.58 -7.04
C ILE A 95 -6.85 -10.84 -7.15
N HIS A 96 -5.80 -10.91 -6.33
CA HIS A 96 -5.06 -12.13 -6.04
C HIS A 96 -5.09 -12.39 -4.53
N GLU A 97 -5.39 -13.62 -4.17
CA GLU A 97 -5.33 -14.11 -2.79
C GLU A 97 -4.06 -14.91 -2.55
N TYR A 98 -3.44 -14.72 -1.40
CA TYR A 98 -2.30 -15.49 -0.94
C TYR A 98 -2.60 -15.99 0.49
N ASP A 99 -2.73 -17.29 0.64
CA ASP A 99 -3.11 -17.99 1.88
C ASP A 99 -1.94 -18.72 2.55
N GLN A 100 -0.79 -18.81 1.87
CA GLN A 100 0.41 -19.55 2.32
C GLN A 100 1.21 -18.83 3.43
N GLY A 101 0.76 -17.66 3.88
CA GLY A 101 1.39 -16.90 4.95
C GLY A 101 0.74 -17.15 6.32
N ARG A 102 1.23 -16.46 7.34
CA ARG A 102 0.64 -16.46 8.69
C ARG A 102 -0.73 -15.76 8.76
N LEU A 103 -1.07 -14.97 7.74
CA LEU A 103 -2.37 -14.31 7.56
C LEU A 103 -2.71 -14.36 6.07
N PRO A 104 -4.00 -14.50 5.70
CA PRO A 104 -4.43 -14.36 4.33
C PRO A 104 -4.20 -12.92 3.85
N LEU A 105 -3.75 -12.79 2.60
CA LEU A 105 -3.50 -11.51 1.93
C LEU A 105 -4.34 -11.43 0.65
N ALA A 106 -5.22 -10.45 0.57
CA ALA A 106 -5.86 -10.05 -0.68
C ALA A 106 -5.12 -8.84 -1.27
N HIS A 107 -4.50 -9.03 -2.43
CA HIS A 107 -3.85 -7.98 -3.22
C HIS A 107 -4.78 -7.56 -4.34
N MET A 108 -5.11 -6.28 -4.40
CA MET A 108 -6.01 -5.73 -5.39
C MET A 108 -5.34 -4.63 -6.20
N ASP A 109 -5.68 -4.53 -7.48
CA ASP A 109 -5.20 -3.47 -8.37
C ASP A 109 -6.39 -2.79 -9.08
N LEU A 110 -6.71 -1.57 -8.65
CA LEU A 110 -7.87 -0.84 -9.15
C LEU A 110 -7.56 0.00 -10.40
N TYR A 111 -6.40 -0.15 -11.03
CA TYR A 111 -5.98 0.68 -12.17
C TYR A 111 -7.02 0.75 -13.30
N ARG A 112 -7.73 -0.36 -13.53
CA ARG A 112 -8.73 -0.50 -14.60
C ARG A 112 -10.17 -0.21 -14.19
N ILE A 113 -10.43 0.06 -12.93
CA ILE A 113 -11.77 0.39 -12.43
C ILE A 113 -12.14 1.80 -12.91
N ARG A 114 -13.30 1.92 -13.58
CA ARG A 114 -13.76 3.17 -14.18
C ARG A 114 -15.02 3.73 -13.54
N SER A 115 -15.79 2.88 -12.85
CA SER A 115 -17.05 3.26 -12.21
C SER A 115 -17.22 2.63 -10.82
N PRO A 116 -18.09 3.18 -9.96
CA PRO A 116 -18.48 2.52 -8.72
C PRO A 116 -19.10 1.14 -8.92
N HIS A 117 -19.87 0.95 -9.99
CA HIS A 117 -20.46 -0.35 -10.34
C HIS A 117 -19.37 -1.39 -10.70
N ASP A 118 -18.33 -0.98 -11.44
CA ASP A 118 -17.19 -1.86 -11.72
C ASP A 118 -16.51 -2.29 -10.41
N LEU A 119 -16.38 -1.35 -9.45
CA LEU A 119 -15.78 -1.60 -8.15
C LEU A 119 -16.62 -2.56 -7.31
N GLU A 120 -17.94 -2.36 -7.25
CA GLU A 120 -18.88 -3.25 -6.55
C GLU A 120 -18.79 -4.68 -7.10
N SER A 121 -18.70 -4.83 -8.42
CA SER A 121 -18.57 -6.12 -9.10
C SER A 121 -17.28 -6.88 -8.76
N THR A 122 -16.28 -6.23 -8.15
CA THR A 122 -15.03 -6.89 -7.71
C THR A 122 -15.19 -7.71 -6.44
N GLY A 123 -16.24 -7.47 -5.63
CA GLY A 123 -16.36 -8.07 -4.30
C GLY A 123 -15.42 -7.47 -3.24
N LEU A 124 -14.73 -6.35 -3.54
CA LEU A 124 -13.76 -5.68 -2.64
C LEU A 124 -14.24 -5.59 -1.18
N ILE A 125 -15.52 -5.25 -0.97
CA ILE A 125 -16.08 -4.96 0.35
C ILE A 125 -16.04 -6.19 1.27
N GLU A 126 -16.17 -7.40 0.69
CA GLU A 126 -16.22 -8.65 1.44
C GLU A 126 -14.90 -8.92 2.17
N TYR A 127 -13.78 -8.51 1.59
CA TYR A 127 -12.44 -8.68 2.16
C TYR A 127 -12.14 -7.77 3.36
N PHE A 128 -12.95 -6.73 3.60
CA PHE A 128 -12.79 -5.89 4.78
C PHE A 128 -13.37 -6.51 6.05
N SER A 129 -14.08 -7.63 5.92
CA SER A 129 -14.56 -8.43 7.03
C SER A 129 -13.58 -9.56 7.34
N GLY A 130 -13.32 -9.81 8.64
CA GLY A 130 -12.49 -10.93 9.09
C GLY A 130 -11.00 -10.62 9.25
N GLN A 131 -10.16 -11.62 9.00
CA GLN A 131 -8.71 -11.60 9.30
C GLN A 131 -7.84 -11.33 8.07
N THR A 132 -8.43 -11.16 6.89
CA THR A 132 -7.68 -10.91 5.65
C THR A 132 -7.04 -9.54 5.66
N VAL A 133 -5.73 -9.51 5.43
CA VAL A 133 -5.01 -8.28 5.14
C VAL A 133 -5.35 -7.87 3.71
N THR A 134 -5.77 -6.64 3.50
CA THR A 134 -6.04 -6.11 2.15
C THR A 134 -4.98 -5.10 1.74
N VAL A 135 -4.43 -5.25 0.53
CA VAL A 135 -3.48 -4.30 -0.06
C VAL A 135 -3.99 -3.86 -1.42
N ILE A 136 -4.37 -2.59 -1.54
CA ILE A 136 -5.07 -2.04 -2.70
C ILE A 136 -4.16 -1.06 -3.44
N GLU A 137 -3.70 -1.44 -4.64
CA GLU A 137 -3.04 -0.53 -5.58
C GLU A 137 -4.05 0.37 -6.29
N TRP A 138 -3.65 1.62 -6.57
CA TRP A 138 -4.51 2.64 -7.20
C TRP A 138 -5.78 2.90 -6.40
N ALA A 139 -5.62 2.92 -5.08
CA ALA A 139 -6.71 3.10 -4.12
C ALA A 139 -7.51 4.41 -4.33
N ASP A 140 -6.96 5.40 -5.04
CA ASP A 140 -7.66 6.63 -5.46
C ASP A 140 -8.94 6.35 -6.26
N LYS A 141 -8.99 5.22 -6.98
CA LYS A 141 -10.14 4.78 -7.79
C LYS A 141 -11.32 4.28 -6.96
N GLY A 142 -11.10 3.90 -5.70
CA GLY A 142 -12.10 3.26 -4.85
C GLY A 142 -12.21 3.84 -3.44
N LEU A 143 -11.64 5.03 -3.19
CA LEU A 143 -11.53 5.62 -1.84
C LEU A 143 -12.82 5.60 -1.01
N ALA A 144 -13.97 5.83 -1.65
CA ALA A 144 -15.25 5.88 -0.97
C ALA A 144 -15.69 4.52 -0.38
N ALA A 145 -15.18 3.41 -0.93
CA ALA A 145 -15.49 2.07 -0.46
C ALA A 145 -14.50 1.54 0.59
N LEU A 146 -13.36 2.22 0.81
CA LEU A 146 -12.31 1.72 1.70
C LEU A 146 -12.64 1.96 3.18
N PRO A 147 -12.18 1.08 4.10
CA PRO A 147 -12.38 1.25 5.54
C PRO A 147 -11.82 2.57 6.04
N GLN A 148 -12.49 3.18 7.02
CA GLN A 148 -12.04 4.43 7.62
C GLN A 148 -10.67 4.30 8.30
N ASP A 149 -10.42 3.18 8.99
CA ASP A 149 -9.12 2.87 9.58
C ASP A 149 -8.27 2.05 8.60
N ARG A 150 -7.26 2.70 8.01
CA ARG A 150 -6.39 2.10 7.02
C ARG A 150 -5.03 2.79 7.01
N ILE A 151 -4.04 2.09 6.49
CA ILE A 151 -2.72 2.65 6.24
C ILE A 151 -2.70 3.16 4.81
N GLU A 152 -2.42 4.44 4.63
CA GLU A 152 -2.24 5.03 3.30
C GLU A 152 -0.76 5.21 3.01
N ILE A 153 -0.29 4.60 1.93
CA ILE A 153 1.11 4.63 1.52
C ILE A 153 1.22 5.29 0.15
N ILE A 154 1.92 6.43 0.11
CA ILE A 154 2.14 7.20 -1.11
C ILE A 154 3.59 6.96 -1.56
N LEU A 155 3.77 6.45 -2.77
CA LEU A 155 5.07 6.22 -3.41
C LEU A 155 5.24 7.15 -4.59
N ASN A 156 6.31 7.96 -4.60
CA ASN A 156 6.63 8.84 -5.72
C ASN A 156 8.05 8.61 -6.22
N HIS A 157 8.27 8.83 -7.52
CA HIS A 157 9.60 8.89 -8.10
C HIS A 157 10.36 10.08 -7.51
N ARG A 158 11.59 9.84 -7.05
CA ARG A 158 12.51 10.91 -6.62
C ARG A 158 13.66 11.06 -7.60
N ALA A 159 14.19 9.93 -8.06
CA ALA A 159 15.13 9.81 -9.17
C ALA A 159 14.92 8.42 -9.80
N ILE A 160 15.72 8.06 -10.81
CA ILE A 160 15.61 6.81 -11.56
C ILE A 160 15.42 5.59 -10.63
N ARG A 161 16.29 5.45 -9.62
CA ARG A 161 16.28 4.31 -8.69
C ARG A 161 15.71 4.61 -7.30
N SER A 162 15.38 5.87 -7.01
CA SER A 162 14.94 6.28 -5.68
C SER A 162 13.48 6.69 -5.64
N ARG A 163 12.84 6.46 -4.49
CA ARG A 163 11.44 6.79 -4.22
C ARG A 163 11.35 7.58 -2.93
N THR A 164 10.42 8.53 -2.87
CA THR A 164 9.89 8.99 -1.59
C THR A 164 8.70 8.10 -1.22
N ILE A 165 8.66 7.63 0.01
CA ILE A 165 7.56 6.82 0.54
C ILE A 165 7.03 7.51 1.78
N GLN A 166 5.71 7.72 1.83
CA GLN A 166 5.03 8.34 2.95
C GLN A 166 3.93 7.42 3.44
N LEU A 167 3.94 7.09 4.74
CA LEU A 167 2.88 6.34 5.41
C LEU A 167 2.05 7.30 6.27
N ARG A 168 0.73 7.19 6.16
CA ARG A 168 -0.25 7.93 6.96
C ARG A 168 -1.26 6.94 7.55
N ALA A 169 -1.56 7.10 8.82
CA ALA A 169 -2.70 6.43 9.46
C ALA A 169 -3.97 7.27 9.25
N THR A 170 -5.09 6.60 9.06
CA THR A 170 -6.43 7.23 9.04
C THR A 170 -7.28 6.84 10.25
N GLY A 171 -6.80 5.94 11.11
CA GLY A 171 -7.46 5.53 12.35
C GLY A 171 -6.50 4.96 13.40
N PRO A 172 -7.03 4.51 14.55
CA PRO A 172 -6.22 4.01 15.68
C PRO A 172 -5.37 2.78 15.35
N THR A 173 -5.93 1.76 14.70
CA THR A 173 -5.24 0.52 14.35
C THR A 173 -4.11 0.80 13.37
N SER A 174 -4.39 1.55 12.29
CA SER A 174 -3.35 1.95 11.34
C SER A 174 -2.22 2.78 11.99
N ASN A 175 -2.53 3.61 12.98
CA ASN A 175 -1.51 4.35 13.73
C ASN A 175 -0.61 3.43 14.55
N GLU A 176 -1.17 2.45 15.25
CA GLU A 176 -0.41 1.44 16.00
C GLU A 176 0.51 0.64 15.06
N ILE A 177 -0.03 0.16 13.94
CA ILE A 177 0.74 -0.62 12.96
C ILE A 177 1.89 0.20 12.37
N ILE A 178 1.70 1.50 12.07
CA ILE A 178 2.80 2.36 11.62
C ILE A 178 3.88 2.49 12.70
N ALA A 179 3.51 2.63 13.98
CA ALA A 179 4.47 2.72 15.08
C ALA A 179 5.29 1.42 15.22
N LEU A 180 4.64 0.26 15.15
CA LEU A 180 5.29 -1.05 15.16
C LEU A 180 6.20 -1.24 13.95
N THR A 181 5.74 -0.84 12.76
CA THR A 181 6.51 -0.89 11.51
C THR A 181 7.80 -0.08 11.63
N ARG A 182 7.75 1.12 12.21
CA ARG A 182 8.94 1.97 12.42
C ARG A 182 9.99 1.29 13.28
N THR A 183 9.54 0.64 14.36
CA THR A 183 10.42 -0.13 15.25
C THR A 183 11.01 -1.33 14.52
N GLN A 184 10.19 -2.09 13.80
CA GLN A 184 10.61 -3.27 13.06
C GLN A 184 11.60 -2.94 11.94
N TYR A 185 11.32 -1.90 11.15
CA TYR A 185 12.17 -1.46 10.04
C TYR A 185 13.57 -1.02 10.52
N ARG A 186 13.66 -0.34 11.66
CA ARG A 186 14.93 0.05 12.30
C ARG A 186 15.74 -1.17 12.76
N LYS A 187 15.09 -2.17 13.34
CA LYS A 187 15.74 -3.42 13.77
C LYS A 187 16.39 -4.13 12.58
N THR A 188 15.65 -4.32 11.48
CA THR A 188 16.19 -4.94 10.26
C THR A 188 17.37 -4.17 9.65
N GLY A 189 17.35 -2.84 9.71
CA GLY A 189 18.47 -2.01 9.22
C GLY A 189 19.75 -2.13 10.06
N ARG A 190 19.63 -2.40 11.36
CA ARG A 190 20.79 -2.64 12.25
C ARG A 190 21.39 -4.03 12.04
N VAL A 191 20.57 -5.07 11.93
CA VAL A 191 21.02 -6.46 11.72
C VAL A 191 21.90 -6.56 10.46
N LEU A 192 21.49 -5.93 9.37
CA LEU A 192 22.24 -5.95 8.10
C LEU A 192 23.56 -5.17 8.13
N ARG A 193 23.72 -4.18 9.01
CA ARG A 193 25.01 -3.50 9.21
C ARG A 193 25.98 -4.31 10.07
N GLY A 194 25.46 -5.25 10.88
CA GLY A 194 26.26 -6.14 11.73
C GLY A 194 26.66 -7.46 11.06
N SER A 195 26.15 -7.76 9.86
CA SER A 195 26.59 -8.90 9.06
C SER A 195 27.65 -8.41 8.06
N SER A 196 28.93 -8.41 8.46
CA SER A 196 30.03 -8.25 7.49
C SER A 196 30.00 -9.41 6.49
N PRO A 197 30.26 -9.19 5.19
CA PRO A 197 30.53 -10.28 4.27
C PRO A 197 31.78 -11.01 4.77
N GLY A 198 31.66 -12.31 5.00
CA GLY A 198 32.78 -13.16 5.40
C GLY A 198 33.94 -12.99 4.42
N THR A 199 35.11 -12.76 5.00
CA THR A 199 36.42 -12.73 4.34
C THR A 199 36.56 -13.96 3.45
N LEU A 200 36.60 -13.77 2.13
CA LEU A 200 37.11 -14.81 1.23
C LEU A 200 38.61 -14.92 1.51
N SER A 201 39.00 -16.03 2.13
CA SER A 201 40.39 -16.42 2.33
C SER A 201 40.96 -16.92 1.01
N GLU A 202 41.70 -16.07 0.30
CA GLU A 202 42.69 -16.52 -0.68
C GLU A 202 43.91 -17.07 0.07
N LYS A 203 44.04 -18.41 0.09
CA LYS A 203 45.22 -19.20 0.43
C LYS A 203 44.85 -20.63 0.05
N GLU A 204 45.34 -21.18 -1.06
CA GLU A 204 46.59 -21.95 -1.26
C GLU A 204 46.32 -22.74 -2.56
N THR A 205 47.24 -23.19 -3.41
CA THR A 205 48.70 -23.20 -3.49
C THR A 205 49.06 -23.66 -4.90
N SER A 206 50.20 -23.17 -5.33
CA SER A 206 51.04 -23.60 -6.43
C SER A 206 51.25 -25.12 -6.59
N ARG A 207 51.44 -25.51 -7.87
CA ARG A 207 52.34 -26.54 -8.45
C ARG A 207 51.81 -27.96 -8.74
N PRO A 208 52.45 -28.70 -9.68
CA PRO A 208 53.68 -28.40 -10.44
C PRO A 208 53.46 -27.88 -11.86
#